data_AF-A0A078B2Q6-F1
#
_entry.id   AF-A0A078B2Q6-F1
#
_cell.length_a   1.000
_cell.length_b   1.000
_cell.length_c   1.000
_cell.angle_alpha   90.00
_cell.angle_beta   90.00
_cell.angle_gamma   90.00
#
_symmetry.space_group_name_H-M   'P 1'
#
loop_
_entity.id
_entity.type
_entity.pdbx_description
1 polymer ?
#
loop_
_entity_poly.entity_id
_entity_poly.type
_entity_poly.pdbx_seq_one_letter_code
_entity_poly.pdbx_strand_id
1 'polypeptide(L)'
;MSEQKKANTQVTQSTGPIQKPTIGGVQRKKTNIDFTQLSWGTLRKYQYFFRVKTQDKEGDDLNTREAVESAVVKHFEDLKIDYDKLIYKFLKIKKDEKNDQLYNLRKSQRARASNALGGDTGAY
;
A
#
# COMPACT_ATOMS: atom_id res chain seq x y z
N MET A 1 54.49 34.00 11.97
CA MET A 1 54.85 32.60 12.28
C MET A 1 55.06 32.49 13.78
N SER A 2 54.15 31.83 14.49
CA SER A 2 54.34 31.40 15.88
C SER A 2 53.49 30.16 16.13
N GLU A 3 54.03 29.27 16.95
CA GLU A 3 53.86 27.83 16.95
C GLU A 3 52.70 27.30 17.82
N GLN A 4 52.21 26.12 17.41
CA GLN A 4 51.86 24.94 18.22
C GLN A 4 50.97 25.07 19.47
N LYS A 5 49.90 24.26 19.53
CA LYS A 5 49.77 23.16 20.52
C LYS A 5 48.60 22.21 20.19
N LYS A 6 48.81 20.94 20.56
CA LYS A 6 48.03 19.72 20.24
C LYS A 6 46.86 19.47 21.19
N ALA A 7 45.86 18.73 20.67
CA ALA A 7 45.03 17.66 21.26
C ALA A 7 44.34 17.85 22.62
N ASN A 8 43.01 17.61 22.66
CA ASN A 8 42.43 16.61 23.58
C ASN A 8 40.97 16.26 23.21
N THR A 9 40.72 14.97 22.96
CA THR A 9 39.37 14.39 22.92
C THR A 9 38.98 14.02 24.35
N GLN A 10 37.88 14.58 24.88
CA GLN A 10 37.14 13.91 25.96
C GLN A 10 35.62 14.06 25.77
N VAL A 11 35.00 12.88 25.89
CA VAL A 11 33.59 12.55 25.90
C VAL A 11 33.06 12.73 27.31
N THR A 12 31.91 13.39 27.52
CA THR A 12 31.00 13.04 28.62
C THR A 12 29.59 13.59 28.44
N GLN A 13 28.68 12.66 28.15
CA GLN A 13 27.42 12.37 28.87
C GLN A 13 26.27 13.39 28.85
N SER A 14 25.21 12.89 28.23
CA SER A 14 23.83 13.35 28.17
C SER A 14 23.13 13.39 29.53
N THR A 15 22.40 14.47 29.79
CA THR A 15 21.32 14.51 30.79
C THR A 15 20.09 15.18 30.18
N GLY A 16 19.29 14.41 29.44
CA GLY A 16 17.90 14.74 29.13
C GLY A 16 16.99 13.71 29.80
N PRO A 17 15.81 14.09 30.32
CA PRO A 17 14.93 13.17 31.03
C PRO A 17 14.48 12.03 30.11
N ILE A 18 14.76 10.81 30.57
CA ILE A 18 14.37 9.53 29.97
C ILE A 18 12.84 9.44 29.98
N GLN A 19 12.20 9.78 28.86
CA GLN A 19 10.81 9.39 28.63
C GLN A 19 10.80 7.88 28.33
N LYS A 20 10.09 7.14 29.19
CA LYS A 20 9.96 5.69 29.16
C LYS A 20 9.52 5.21 27.76
N PRO A 21 10.09 4.11 27.24
CA PRO A 21 9.54 3.48 26.04
C PRO A 21 8.16 2.91 26.38
N THR A 22 7.11 3.42 25.72
CA THR A 22 5.77 2.83 25.76
C THR A 22 5.82 1.46 25.09
N ILE A 23 5.88 0.41 25.92
CA ILE A 23 5.77 -0.98 25.50
C ILE A 23 4.34 -1.20 25.00
N GLY A 24 4.18 -1.58 23.73
CA GLY A 24 2.91 -2.10 23.20
C GLY A 24 2.31 -1.41 21.96
N GLY A 25 2.95 -0.38 21.40
CA GLY A 25 2.52 0.22 20.13
C GLY A 25 3.38 -0.28 18.98
N VAL A 26 2.84 -1.09 18.06
CA VAL A 26 3.42 -1.20 16.73
C VAL A 26 3.42 0.22 16.15
N GLN A 27 4.59 0.84 16.03
CA GLN A 27 4.71 2.16 15.40
C GLN A 27 4.26 2.01 13.95
N ARG A 28 3.00 2.36 13.69
CA ARG A 28 2.46 2.40 12.33
C ARG A 28 3.31 3.35 11.52
N LYS A 29 3.95 2.86 10.48
CA LYS A 29 4.64 3.72 9.52
C LYS A 29 3.56 4.44 8.73
N LYS A 30 3.26 5.69 9.11
CA LYS A 30 2.33 6.53 8.36
C LYS A 30 2.86 6.70 6.94
N THR A 31 2.11 6.22 5.96
CA THR A 31 2.54 6.30 4.55
C THR A 31 2.19 7.69 3.98
N ASN A 32 3.10 8.30 3.23
CA ASN A 32 2.86 9.58 2.55
C ASN A 32 2.23 9.35 1.15
N ILE A 33 1.22 8.47 1.10
CA ILE A 33 0.51 8.11 -0.12
C ILE A 33 -0.88 8.75 -0.05
N ASP A 34 -1.27 9.43 -1.13
CA ASP A 34 -2.59 10.05 -1.25
C ASP A 34 -3.59 9.05 -1.85
N PHE A 35 -4.49 8.52 -1.02
CA PHE A 35 -5.50 7.54 -1.44
C PHE A 35 -6.73 8.19 -2.09
N THR A 36 -6.89 9.51 -1.97
CA THR A 36 -8.02 10.24 -2.56
C THR A 36 -7.99 10.20 -4.09
N GLN A 37 -6.78 10.09 -4.67
CA GLN A 37 -6.54 9.99 -6.11
C GLN A 37 -6.92 8.64 -6.71
N LEU A 38 -7.19 7.62 -5.87
CA LEU A 38 -7.56 6.30 -6.37
C LEU A 38 -9.01 6.30 -6.87
N SER A 39 -9.25 5.66 -8.01
CA SER A 39 -10.62 5.48 -8.50
C SER A 39 -11.46 4.66 -7.51
N TRP A 40 -12.78 4.87 -7.51
CA TRP A 40 -13.69 4.11 -6.66
C TRP A 40 -13.57 2.59 -6.89
N GLY A 41 -13.47 2.19 -8.15
CA GLY A 41 -13.26 0.79 -8.52
C GLY A 41 -11.93 0.22 -7.99
N THR A 42 -10.88 1.03 -7.90
CA THR A 42 -9.59 0.61 -7.32
C THR A 42 -9.71 0.34 -5.83
N LEU A 43 -10.35 1.24 -5.08
CA LEU A 43 -10.61 1.09 -3.65
C LEU A 43 -11.43 -0.17 -3.35
N ARG A 44 -12.51 -0.40 -4.11
CA ARG A 44 -13.34 -1.61 -3.98
C ARG A 44 -12.62 -2.90 -4.35
N LYS A 45 -11.79 -2.89 -5.40
CA LYS A 45 -10.94 -4.05 -5.74
C LYS A 45 -9.98 -4.39 -4.62
N TYR A 46 -9.34 -3.38 -4.03
CA TYR A 46 -8.45 -3.59 -2.88
C TYR A 46 -9.22 -4.18 -1.70
N GLN A 47 -10.35 -3.58 -1.33
CA GLN A 47 -11.21 -4.04 -0.25
C GLN A 47 -11.61 -5.51 -0.44
N TYR A 48 -12.06 -5.88 -1.64
CA TYR A 48 -12.46 -7.24 -1.97
C TYR A 48 -11.29 -8.22 -1.89
N PHE A 49 -10.15 -7.87 -2.51
CA PHE A 49 -8.98 -8.75 -2.57
C PHE A 49 -8.40 -9.06 -1.19
N PHE A 50 -8.29 -8.05 -0.32
CA PHE A 50 -7.76 -8.20 1.04
C PHE A 50 -8.84 -8.49 2.09
N ARG A 51 -10.11 -8.58 1.69
CA ARG A 51 -11.28 -8.75 2.58
C ARG A 51 -11.28 -7.74 3.73
N VAL A 52 -10.96 -6.49 3.42
CA VAL A 52 -10.88 -5.41 4.41
C VAL A 52 -12.29 -5.11 4.92
N LYS A 53 -12.49 -5.23 6.24
CA LYS A 53 -13.74 -4.89 6.90
C LYS A 53 -13.79 -3.38 7.12
N THR A 54 -14.82 -2.73 6.59
CA THR A 54 -15.25 -1.41 7.07
C THR A 54 -15.80 -1.62 8.48
N GLN A 55 -15.34 -0.85 9.47
CA GLN A 55 -15.77 -1.09 10.85
C GLN A 55 -17.27 -0.91 10.97
N ASP A 56 -17.92 -1.87 11.65
CA ASP A 56 -19.31 -1.82 12.09
C ASP A 56 -19.47 -0.72 13.14
N LYS A 57 -19.52 0.54 12.70
CA LYS A 57 -20.12 1.59 13.51
C LYS A 57 -21.60 1.56 13.18
N GLU A 58 -22.40 1.18 14.18
CA GLU A 58 -23.85 1.15 14.15
C GLU A 58 -24.40 2.38 13.41
N GLY A 59 -24.95 2.16 12.21
CA GLY A 59 -25.80 3.13 11.53
C GLY A 59 -25.23 3.91 10.34
N ASP A 60 -23.94 3.83 10.02
CA ASP A 60 -23.40 4.53 8.84
C ASP A 60 -23.29 3.62 7.61
N ASP A 61 -23.67 4.15 6.45
CA ASP A 61 -23.60 3.48 5.15
C ASP A 61 -22.21 2.85 4.93
N LEU A 62 -22.13 1.52 5.14
CA LEU A 62 -20.90 0.71 5.07
C LEU A 62 -20.23 0.69 3.68
N ASN A 63 -20.81 1.40 2.72
CA ASN A 63 -20.37 1.50 1.33
C ASN A 63 -20.08 2.94 0.87
N THR A 64 -20.04 3.92 1.77
CA THR A 64 -19.53 5.25 1.41
C THR A 64 -18.07 5.19 0.99
N ARG A 65 -17.66 6.13 0.13
CA ARG A 65 -16.30 6.15 -0.42
C ARG A 65 -15.27 6.35 0.67
N GLU A 66 -15.58 7.25 1.58
CA GLU A 66 -14.75 7.70 2.69
C GLU A 66 -14.52 6.57 3.70
N ALA A 67 -15.55 5.77 3.98
CA ALA A 67 -15.44 4.61 4.88
C ALA A 67 -14.51 3.53 4.31
N VAL A 68 -14.68 3.22 3.02
CA VAL A 68 -13.81 2.24 2.34
C VAL A 68 -12.38 2.76 2.24
N GLU A 69 -12.18 4.02 1.86
CA GLU A 69 -10.86 4.64 1.80
C GLU A 69 -10.14 4.57 3.14
N SER A 70 -10.81 4.97 4.22
CA SER A 70 -10.25 4.94 5.58
C SER A 70 -9.85 3.52 6.01
N ALA A 71 -10.68 2.52 5.68
CA ALA A 71 -10.38 1.12 5.97
C ALA A 71 -9.19 0.60 5.15
N VAL A 72 -9.10 0.98 3.87
CA VAL A 72 -7.98 0.64 2.97
C VAL A 72 -6.67 1.25 3.47
N VAL A 73 -6.66 2.53 3.83
CA VAL A 73 -5.47 3.23 4.36
C VAL A 73 -4.95 2.51 5.61
N LYS A 74 -5.85 2.25 6.57
CA LYS A 74 -5.49 1.57 7.81
C LYS A 74 -4.90 0.18 7.56
N HIS A 75 -5.53 -0.61 6.68
CA HIS A 75 -5.02 -1.93 6.31
C HIS A 75 -3.66 -1.86 5.59
N PHE A 76 -3.48 -0.87 4.70
CA PHE A 76 -2.24 -0.70 3.96
C PHE A 76 -1.06 -0.37 4.89
N GLU A 77 -1.26 0.48 5.89
CA GLU A 77 -0.24 0.83 6.88
C GLU A 77 0.13 -0.35 7.79
N ASP A 78 -0.83 -1.22 8.08
CA ASP A 78 -0.64 -2.42 8.91
C ASP A 78 -0.08 -3.62 8.09
N LEU A 79 0.10 -3.47 6.77
CA LEU A 79 0.53 -4.55 5.88
C LEU A 79 2.01 -4.93 6.13
N LYS A 80 2.24 -6.19 6.50
CA LYS A 80 3.60 -6.74 6.62
C LYS A 80 4.13 -7.10 5.23
N ILE A 81 5.06 -6.30 4.73
CA ILE A 81 5.67 -6.48 3.40
C ILE A 81 7.03 -7.17 3.54
N ASP A 82 7.17 -8.29 2.82
CA ASP A 82 8.47 -8.89 2.50
C ASP A 82 9.02 -8.20 1.24
N TYR A 83 9.97 -7.29 1.42
CA TYR A 83 10.47 -6.42 0.36
C TYR A 83 11.18 -7.20 -0.75
N ASP A 84 11.92 -8.26 -0.41
CA ASP A 84 12.64 -9.07 -1.40
C ASP A 84 11.67 -9.80 -2.32
N LYS A 85 10.63 -10.43 -1.75
CA LYS A 85 9.56 -11.05 -2.54
C LYS A 85 8.77 -10.02 -3.35
N LEU A 86 8.54 -8.84 -2.80
CA LEU A 86 7.81 -7.77 -3.50
C LEU A 86 8.58 -7.30 -4.74
N ILE A 87 9.88 -6.98 -4.59
CA ILE A 87 10.75 -6.55 -5.68
C ILE A 87 10.81 -7.63 -6.77
N TYR A 88 11.03 -8.89 -6.37
CA TYR A 88 11.06 -10.01 -7.33
C TYR A 88 9.76 -10.14 -8.12
N LYS A 89 8.60 -10.12 -7.43
CA LYS A 89 7.29 -10.19 -8.10
C LYS A 89 7.05 -8.99 -9.01
N PHE A 90 7.41 -7.79 -8.58
CA PHE A 90 7.27 -6.57 -9.37
C PHE A 90 8.10 -6.63 -10.66
N LEU A 91 9.38 -7.01 -10.56
CA LEU A 91 10.27 -7.16 -11.72
C LEU A 91 9.77 -8.26 -12.66
N LYS A 92 9.26 -9.37 -12.13
CA LYS A 92 8.66 -10.45 -12.93
C LYS A 92 7.44 -9.95 -13.71
N ILE A 93 6.52 -9.23 -13.05
CA ILE A 93 5.32 -8.70 -13.72
C ILE A 93 5.72 -7.72 -14.83
N LYS A 94 6.67 -6.82 -14.59
CA LYS A 94 7.17 -5.88 -15.63
C LYS A 94 7.81 -6.60 -16.80
N LYS A 95 8.50 -7.72 -16.56
CA LYS A 95 9.08 -8.56 -17.62
C LYS A 95 7.99 -9.27 -18.42
N ASP A 96 6.94 -9.75 -17.76
CA ASP A 96 5.80 -10.40 -18.40
C ASP A 96 4.91 -9.40 -19.20
N GLU A 97 4.79 -8.15 -18.75
CA GLU A 97 4.08 -7.09 -19.48
C GLU A 97 4.82 -6.65 -20.76
N LYS A 98 6.16 -6.63 -20.72
CA LYS A 98 6.99 -6.40 -21.91
C LYS A 98 7.05 -7.60 -22.86
N ASN A 99 6.49 -8.75 -22.46
CA ASN A 99 6.37 -9.90 -23.32
C ASN A 99 5.04 -9.80 -24.08
N ASP A 100 5.08 -9.18 -25.25
CA ASP A 100 3.91 -8.85 -26.08
C ASP A 100 2.99 -10.06 -26.33
N GLN A 101 3.54 -11.27 -26.40
CA GLN A 101 2.77 -12.50 -26.55
C GLN A 101 1.88 -12.78 -25.34
N LEU A 102 2.40 -12.60 -24.12
CA LEU A 102 1.66 -12.78 -22.87
C LEU A 102 0.68 -11.64 -22.61
N TYR A 103 1.03 -10.41 -22.98
CA TYR A 103 0.12 -9.27 -22.94
C TYR A 103 -1.10 -9.50 -23.83
N ASN A 104 -0.88 -9.92 -25.08
CA ASN A 104 -1.95 -10.24 -26.02
C ASN A 104 -2.80 -11.43 -25.57
N LEU A 105 -2.18 -12.45 -24.96
CA LEU A 105 -2.91 -13.58 -24.38
C LEU A 105 -3.82 -13.13 -23.23
N ARG A 106 -3.32 -12.33 -22.28
CA ARG A 106 -4.14 -11.79 -21.17
C ARG A 106 -5.25 -10.85 -21.66
N LYS A 107 -4.98 -10.04 -22.68
CA LYS A 107 -5.97 -9.17 -23.34
C LYS A 107 -7.08 -10.02 -23.99
N SER A 108 -6.72 -11.07 -24.72
CA SER A 108 -7.67 -11.98 -25.34
C SER A 108 -8.53 -12.74 -24.32
N GLN A 109 -7.95 -13.15 -23.19
CA GLN A 109 -8.68 -13.83 -22.12
C GLN A 109 -9.67 -12.90 -21.41
N ARG A 110 -9.33 -11.62 -21.19
CA ARG A 110 -10.30 -10.63 -20.67
C ARG A 110 -11.44 -10.37 -21.65
N ALA A 111 -11.16 -10.25 -22.94
CA ALA A 111 -12.20 -10.05 -23.96
C ALA A 111 -13.14 -11.26 -24.04
N ARG A 112 -12.62 -12.48 -23.88
CA ARG A 112 -13.44 -13.70 -23.80
C ARG A 112 -14.28 -13.74 -22.52
N ALA A 113 -13.71 -13.36 -21.39
CA ALA A 113 -14.44 -13.29 -20.11
C ALA A 113 -15.54 -12.22 -20.12
N SER A 114 -15.34 -11.09 -20.79
CA SER A 114 -16.39 -10.06 -20.95
C SER A 114 -17.50 -10.52 -21.89
N ASN A 115 -17.18 -11.22 -22.99
CA ASN A 115 -18.19 -11.75 -23.91
C ASN A 115 -19.01 -12.90 -23.29
N ALA A 116 -18.43 -13.67 -22.38
CA ALA A 116 -19.13 -14.76 -21.68
C ALA A 116 -20.10 -14.27 -20.58
N LEU A 117 -20.02 -13.00 -20.17
CA LEU A 117 -20.82 -12.41 -19.09
C LEU A 117 -21.99 -11.54 -19.58
N GLY A 118 -22.34 -11.60 -20.87
CA GLY A 118 -23.55 -10.99 -21.41
C GLY A 118 -23.28 -9.77 -22.27
N GLY A 119 -22.98 -10.02 -23.55
CA GLY A 119 -23.35 -9.10 -24.62
C GLY A 119 -24.75 -9.44 -25.12
N ASP A 120 -25.77 -9.16 -24.32
CA ASP A 120 -27.15 -9.04 -24.81
C ASP A 120 -27.49 -7.54 -24.87
N THR A 121 -27.02 -6.91 -25.94
CA THR A 121 -27.59 -5.66 -26.43
C THR A 121 -27.79 -5.85 -27.92
N GLY A 122 -28.92 -6.46 -28.29
CA GLY A 122 -29.25 -6.69 -29.69
C GLY A 122 -30.73 -6.86 -29.93
N ALA A 123 -31.33 -5.76 -30.39
CA ALA A 123 -32.54 -5.68 -31.22
C ALA A 123 -33.89 -5.89 -30.54
N TYR A 124 -34.62 -4.80 -30.27
CA TYR A 124 -35.67 -4.27 -31.17
C TYR A 124 -35.70 -2.74 -31.08
#